data_AF-A0A2K6S511-F1
#
_entry.id   AF-A0A2K6S511-F1
#
_cell.length_a   1.000
_cell.length_b   1.000
_cell.length_c   1.000
_cell.angle_alpha   90.00
_cell.angle_beta   90.00
_cell.angle_gamma   90.00
#
_symmetry.space_group_name_H-M   'P 1'
#
loop_
_entity.id
_entity.type
_entity.pdbx_description
1 polymer ?
#
loop_
_entity_poly.entity_id
_entity_poly.type
_entity_poly.pdbx_seq_one_letter_code
_entity_poly.pdbx_strand_id
1 'polypeptide(L)'
;TEPRFGFWVERTPVHEAAQRGESLQLQQLIESGACVNQVTVDSITPLHAASLQGQARCVQLLLAAGAQVDARNIDGSTPLCDACASGSIECVKLLLSYGAKVNPPLYTASPLHEACMSGSSECVRLLIDVGANLEAHDCHFGTPLHVACAREHLDCVKMLLKAGANVNAAKLHETALHHAAKVKNVDLIEMLIEFGGNIYARDNRGKKPSDYTWSSSAPAKCLEYYEKTPLTLSQLCRVSLRKATGVRGLEKIAKLNIPPRLIDYLSYN
;
A
#
# COMPACT_ATOMS: atom_id res chain seq x y z
N THR A 1 -50.73 12.30 14.67
CA THR A 1 -49.40 12.36 15.31
C THR A 1 -49.08 11.00 15.85
N GLU A 2 -48.39 10.19 15.06
CA GLU A 2 -47.88 8.89 15.49
C GLU A 2 -46.34 8.92 15.40
N PRO A 3 -45.65 8.24 16.33
CA PRO A 3 -44.28 8.57 16.66
C PRO A 3 -43.29 7.90 15.69
N ARG A 4 -42.41 8.71 15.10
CA ARG A 4 -41.24 8.28 14.34
C ARG A 4 -40.23 7.63 15.29
N PHE A 5 -40.23 6.30 15.40
CA PHE A 5 -39.21 5.54 16.13
C PHE A 5 -38.34 4.75 15.14
N GLY A 6 -37.02 4.98 15.23
CA GLY A 6 -35.99 4.14 14.62
C GLY A 6 -35.36 4.68 13.33
N PHE A 7 -34.73 5.86 13.37
CA PHE A 7 -33.81 6.32 12.30
C PHE A 7 -32.51 5.51 12.36
N TRP A 8 -32.58 4.25 11.95
CA TRP A 8 -31.42 3.51 11.46
C TRP A 8 -31.32 3.93 9.99
N VAL A 9 -30.40 4.84 9.63
CA VAL A 9 -30.29 5.24 8.22
C VAL A 9 -29.66 4.08 7.45
N GLU A 10 -30.54 3.23 6.91
CA GLU A 10 -30.23 2.28 5.84
C GLU A 10 -29.62 3.05 4.65
N ARG A 11 -28.89 2.33 3.78
CA ARG A 11 -28.25 2.93 2.59
C ARG A 11 -29.26 3.80 1.84
N THR A 12 -28.92 5.08 1.63
CA THR A 12 -29.76 5.99 0.86
C THR A 12 -29.65 5.69 -0.65
N PRO A 13 -30.59 6.18 -1.49
CA PRO A 13 -30.47 6.05 -2.95
C PRO A 13 -29.15 6.60 -3.51
N VAL A 14 -28.57 7.62 -2.85
CA VAL A 14 -27.25 8.17 -3.19
C VAL A 14 -26.15 7.13 -2.93
N HIS A 15 -26.21 6.36 -1.84
CA HIS A 15 -25.27 5.28 -1.57
C HIS A 15 -25.37 4.17 -2.62
N GLU A 16 -26.58 3.75 -2.96
CA GLU A 16 -26.80 2.66 -3.93
C GLU A 16 -26.31 3.05 -5.32
N ALA A 17 -26.69 4.24 -5.81
CA ALA A 17 -26.26 4.74 -7.11
C ALA A 17 -24.73 4.92 -7.16
N ALA A 18 -24.12 5.45 -6.09
CA ALA A 18 -22.68 5.59 -5.97
C ALA A 18 -21.95 4.23 -5.99
N GLN A 19 -22.46 3.25 -5.23
CA GLN A 19 -21.88 1.91 -5.16
C GLN A 19 -21.96 1.19 -6.52
N ARG A 20 -23.10 1.29 -7.20
CA ARG A 20 -23.35 0.60 -8.49
C ARG A 20 -22.73 1.32 -9.70
N GLY A 21 -22.25 2.55 -9.52
CA GLY A 21 -21.69 3.33 -10.62
C GLY A 21 -22.76 3.99 -11.51
N GLU A 22 -23.99 4.11 -11.03
CA GLU A 22 -25.14 4.66 -11.76
C GLU A 22 -25.05 6.21 -11.83
N SER A 23 -24.02 6.71 -12.50
CA SER A 23 -23.64 8.13 -12.48
C SER A 23 -24.74 9.10 -12.94
N LEU A 24 -25.59 8.71 -13.89
CA LEU A 24 -26.73 9.53 -14.33
C LEU A 24 -27.79 9.66 -13.23
N GLN A 25 -28.14 8.55 -12.56
CA GLN A 25 -29.08 8.57 -11.46
C GLN A 25 -28.50 9.34 -10.27
N LEU A 26 -27.23 9.13 -9.97
CA LEU A 26 -26.52 9.88 -8.94
C LEU A 26 -26.55 11.40 -9.21
N GLN A 27 -26.29 11.80 -10.46
CA GLN A 27 -26.36 13.21 -10.86
C GLN A 27 -27.77 13.78 -10.66
N GLN A 28 -28.82 13.07 -11.08
CA GLN A 28 -30.21 13.51 -10.88
C GLN A 28 -30.56 13.65 -9.39
N LEU A 29 -30.10 12.72 -8.55
CA LEU A 29 -30.31 12.79 -7.10
C LEU A 29 -29.63 14.04 -6.51
N ILE A 30 -28.38 14.31 -6.90
CA ILE A 30 -27.65 15.52 -6.47
C ILE A 30 -28.37 16.80 -6.91
N GLU A 31 -28.80 16.87 -8.17
CA GLU A 31 -29.53 18.02 -8.74
C GLU A 31 -30.90 18.24 -8.05
N SER A 32 -31.53 17.17 -7.57
CA SER A 32 -32.77 17.23 -6.76
C SER A 32 -32.54 17.65 -5.30
N GLY A 33 -31.30 17.92 -4.89
CA GLY A 33 -30.96 18.36 -3.53
C GLY A 33 -30.66 17.24 -2.54
N ALA A 34 -30.33 16.04 -2.99
CA ALA A 34 -29.95 14.95 -2.09
C ALA A 34 -28.65 15.26 -1.32
N CYS A 35 -28.60 14.90 -0.04
CA CYS A 35 -27.42 15.10 0.81
C CYS A 35 -26.30 14.10 0.45
N VAL A 36 -25.19 14.61 -0.10
CA VAL A 36 -24.01 13.80 -0.50
C VAL A 36 -23.13 13.34 0.65
N ASN A 37 -23.30 13.95 1.83
CA ASN A 37 -22.55 13.65 3.06
C ASN A 37 -23.36 12.85 4.08
N GLN A 38 -24.52 12.33 3.70
CA GLN A 38 -25.30 11.47 4.57
C GLN A 38 -24.51 10.20 4.88
N VAL A 39 -24.51 9.77 6.15
CA VAL A 39 -23.80 8.58 6.59
C VAL A 39 -24.76 7.44 6.92
N THR A 40 -24.30 6.19 6.75
CA THR A 40 -24.94 4.99 7.34
C THR A 40 -24.56 4.85 8.82
N VAL A 41 -25.06 3.80 9.48
CA VAL A 41 -24.72 3.45 10.88
C VAL A 41 -23.21 3.32 11.11
N ASP A 42 -22.48 2.77 10.13
CA ASP A 42 -21.04 2.56 10.19
C ASP A 42 -20.23 3.80 9.75
N SER A 43 -20.88 4.97 9.72
CA SER A 43 -20.28 6.24 9.26
C SER A 43 -19.78 6.17 7.80
N ILE A 44 -20.33 5.27 6.98
CA ILE A 44 -20.02 5.15 5.56
C ILE A 44 -20.76 6.24 4.81
N THR A 45 -20.05 6.99 3.96
CA THR A 45 -20.63 7.98 3.04
C THR A 45 -20.82 7.40 1.64
N PRO A 46 -21.60 8.03 0.74
CA PRO A 46 -21.64 7.64 -0.67
C PRO A 46 -20.26 7.69 -1.34
N LEU A 47 -19.38 8.60 -0.89
CA LEU A 47 -18.02 8.72 -1.42
C LEU A 47 -17.16 7.49 -1.08
N HIS A 48 -17.29 6.94 0.13
CA HIS A 48 -16.67 5.65 0.48
C HIS A 48 -17.18 4.54 -0.45
N ALA A 49 -18.50 4.42 -0.60
CA ALA A 49 -19.11 3.38 -1.44
C ALA A 49 -18.65 3.44 -2.90
N ALA A 50 -18.60 4.64 -3.51
CA ALA A 50 -18.08 4.82 -4.87
C ALA A 50 -16.58 4.49 -4.96
N SER A 51 -15.78 4.93 -3.98
CA SER A 51 -14.32 4.74 -3.97
C SER A 51 -13.94 3.26 -3.84
N LEU A 52 -14.61 2.53 -2.93
CA LEU A 52 -14.39 1.10 -2.71
C LEU A 52 -14.77 0.25 -3.93
N GLN A 53 -15.72 0.72 -4.75
CA GLN A 53 -16.12 0.06 -5.99
C GLN A 53 -15.37 0.62 -7.22
N GLY A 54 -14.44 1.56 -7.04
CA GLY A 54 -13.64 2.13 -8.12
C GLY A 54 -14.44 2.98 -9.11
N GLN A 55 -15.60 3.51 -8.71
CA GLN A 55 -16.54 4.22 -9.58
C GLN A 55 -16.11 5.69 -9.79
N ALA A 56 -15.06 5.91 -10.57
CA ALA A 56 -14.41 7.22 -10.73
C ALA A 56 -15.37 8.36 -11.12
N ARG A 57 -16.35 8.09 -12.00
CA ARG A 57 -17.35 9.10 -12.38
C ARG A 57 -18.25 9.49 -11.21
N CYS A 58 -18.65 8.53 -10.38
CA CYS A 58 -19.45 8.81 -9.18
C CYS A 58 -18.64 9.54 -8.12
N VAL A 59 -17.37 9.16 -7.92
CA VAL A 59 -16.42 9.89 -7.05
C VAL A 59 -16.32 11.35 -7.49
N GLN A 60 -16.13 11.60 -8.79
CA GLN A 60 -16.04 12.96 -9.33
C GLN A 60 -17.32 13.78 -9.06
N LEU A 61 -18.50 13.21 -9.31
CA LEU A 61 -19.78 13.87 -9.06
C LEU A 61 -19.98 14.23 -7.58
N LEU A 62 -19.68 13.29 -6.69
CA LEU A 62 -19.80 13.49 -5.24
C LEU A 62 -18.84 14.57 -4.75
N LEU A 63 -17.58 14.54 -5.17
CA LEU A 63 -16.58 15.55 -4.80
C LEU A 63 -16.97 16.95 -5.32
N ALA A 64 -17.43 17.05 -6.57
CA ALA A 64 -17.91 18.31 -7.14
C ALA A 64 -19.14 18.87 -6.40
N ALA A 65 -19.97 18.00 -5.81
CA ALA A 65 -21.11 18.36 -4.99
C ALA A 65 -20.76 18.65 -3.51
N GLY A 66 -19.47 18.68 -3.15
CA GLY A 66 -19.03 19.01 -1.79
C GLY A 66 -18.99 17.82 -0.83
N ALA A 67 -18.81 16.59 -1.33
CA ALA A 67 -18.54 15.45 -0.48
C ALA A 67 -17.24 15.64 0.33
N GLN A 68 -17.25 15.24 1.60
CA GLN A 68 -16.11 15.34 2.50
C GLN A 68 -15.04 14.32 2.10
N VAL A 69 -13.96 14.79 1.50
CA VAL A 69 -12.88 13.95 0.93
C VAL A 69 -12.15 13.08 1.97
N ASP A 70 -11.98 13.60 3.18
CA ASP A 70 -11.32 12.94 4.31
C ASP A 70 -12.34 12.40 5.34
N ALA A 71 -13.60 12.18 4.95
CA ALA A 71 -14.58 11.55 5.84
C ALA A 71 -14.04 10.20 6.35
N ARG A 72 -14.43 9.84 7.58
CA ARG A 72 -13.97 8.59 8.21
C ARG A 72 -15.14 7.72 8.60
N ASN A 73 -15.04 6.44 8.29
CA ASN A 73 -15.96 5.43 8.79
C ASN A 73 -15.59 5.00 10.22
N ILE A 74 -16.35 4.07 10.81
CA ILE A 74 -16.09 3.57 12.18
C ILE A 74 -14.73 2.89 12.35
N ASP A 75 -14.19 2.29 11.28
CA ASP A 75 -12.84 1.70 11.26
C ASP A 75 -11.77 2.77 10.99
N GLY A 76 -12.16 4.03 10.90
CA GLY A 76 -11.26 5.12 10.55
C GLY A 76 -10.70 5.04 9.12
N SER A 77 -11.25 4.21 8.23
CA SER A 77 -10.94 4.23 6.79
C SER A 77 -11.40 5.55 6.19
N THR A 78 -10.71 5.98 5.13
CA THR A 78 -11.04 7.17 4.34
C THR A 78 -11.40 6.76 2.91
N PRO A 79 -12.10 7.59 2.12
CA PRO A 79 -12.33 7.30 0.71
C PRO A 79 -11.04 7.02 -0.07
N LEU A 80 -9.91 7.64 0.30
CA LEU A 80 -8.62 7.35 -0.33
C LEU A 80 -8.11 5.94 -0.01
N CYS A 81 -8.29 5.45 1.22
CA CYS A 81 -8.00 4.06 1.57
C CYS A 81 -8.87 3.11 0.72
N ASP A 82 -10.18 3.37 0.65
CA ASP A 82 -11.13 2.55 -0.12
C ASP A 82 -10.80 2.52 -1.62
N ALA A 83 -10.40 3.64 -2.21
CA ALA A 83 -9.94 3.71 -3.61
C ALA A 83 -8.64 2.92 -3.83
N CYS A 84 -7.73 2.90 -2.85
CA CYS A 84 -6.50 2.11 -2.92
C CYS A 84 -6.78 0.61 -2.77
N ALA A 85 -7.73 0.25 -1.92
CA ALA A 85 -8.20 -1.12 -1.73
C ALA A 85 -8.88 -1.67 -2.99
N SER A 86 -9.63 -0.82 -3.71
CA SER A 86 -10.22 -1.17 -5.01
C SER A 86 -9.19 -1.22 -6.15
N GLY A 87 -8.02 -0.62 -5.96
CA GLY A 87 -6.96 -0.50 -6.96
C GLY A 87 -7.26 0.52 -8.08
N SER A 88 -8.31 1.33 -7.93
CA SER A 88 -8.76 2.29 -8.94
C SER A 88 -7.88 3.54 -8.94
N ILE A 89 -6.87 3.56 -9.80
CA ILE A 89 -5.93 4.69 -9.95
C ILE A 89 -6.63 6.01 -10.25
N GLU A 90 -7.72 5.98 -11.01
CA GLU A 90 -8.50 7.18 -11.35
C GLU A 90 -9.23 7.76 -10.14
N CYS A 91 -9.77 6.91 -9.26
CA CYS A 91 -10.34 7.38 -7.98
C CYS A 91 -9.26 7.96 -7.08
N VAL A 92 -8.08 7.32 -6.99
CA VAL A 92 -6.96 7.80 -6.20
C VAL A 92 -6.50 9.19 -6.68
N LYS A 93 -6.32 9.38 -7.98
CA LYS A 93 -5.97 10.69 -8.58
C LYS A 93 -7.02 11.77 -8.26
N LEU A 94 -8.30 11.45 -8.41
CA LEU A 94 -9.39 12.38 -8.11
C LEU A 94 -9.42 12.77 -6.64
N LEU A 95 -9.31 11.82 -5.72
CA LEU A 95 -9.33 12.12 -4.29
C LEU A 95 -8.13 12.98 -3.89
N LEU A 96 -6.93 12.68 -4.39
CA LEU A 96 -5.74 13.50 -4.15
C LEU A 96 -5.87 14.90 -4.74
N SER A 97 -6.48 15.07 -5.92
CA SER A 97 -6.67 16.40 -6.53
C SER A 97 -7.69 17.26 -5.77
N TYR A 98 -8.59 16.63 -5.01
CA TYR A 98 -9.51 17.29 -4.08
C TYR A 98 -8.95 17.41 -2.65
N GLY A 99 -7.65 17.15 -2.47
CA GLY A 99 -6.96 17.41 -1.20
C GLY A 99 -7.03 16.28 -0.17
N ALA A 100 -7.34 15.04 -0.58
CA ALA A 100 -7.26 13.88 0.32
C ALA A 100 -5.87 13.77 0.95
N LYS A 101 -5.80 13.52 2.26
CA LYS A 101 -4.52 13.36 2.95
C LYS A 101 -3.91 12.00 2.62
N VAL A 102 -2.70 11.99 2.06
CA VAL A 102 -1.96 10.75 1.74
C VAL A 102 -1.56 9.96 3.00
N ASN A 103 -1.32 10.67 4.11
CA ASN A 103 -0.93 10.12 5.40
C ASN A 103 -1.97 10.53 6.46
N PRO A 104 -3.20 9.99 6.42
CA PRO A 104 -4.20 10.30 7.44
C PRO A 104 -3.72 9.81 8.81
N PRO A 105 -4.02 10.50 9.93
CA PRO A 105 -3.66 10.01 11.26
C PRO A 105 -4.38 8.68 11.53
N LEU A 106 -3.63 7.61 11.79
CA LEU A 106 -4.16 6.25 11.70
C LEU A 106 -4.62 5.70 13.04
N TYR A 107 -5.72 4.95 13.00
CA TYR A 107 -6.00 3.82 13.90
C TYR A 107 -5.98 2.46 13.14
N THR A 108 -5.79 2.47 11.82
CA THR A 108 -5.91 1.33 10.89
C THR A 108 -4.93 1.44 9.70
N ALA A 109 -5.05 0.58 8.69
CA ALA A 109 -4.21 0.54 7.49
C ALA A 109 -4.17 1.88 6.73
N SER A 110 -2.98 2.26 6.25
CA SER A 110 -2.78 3.48 5.45
C SER A 110 -3.19 3.29 3.98
N PRO A 111 -3.42 4.37 3.20
CA PRO A 111 -3.69 4.24 1.76
C PRO A 111 -2.61 3.42 1.02
N LEU A 112 -1.34 3.57 1.42
CA LEU A 112 -0.24 2.79 0.85
C LEU A 112 -0.32 1.30 1.21
N HIS A 113 -0.76 0.94 2.42
CA HIS A 113 -1.02 -0.45 2.76
C HIS A 113 -2.11 -1.05 1.88
N GLU A 114 -3.23 -0.34 1.71
CA GLU A 114 -4.36 -0.83 0.91
C GLU A 114 -3.97 -1.04 -0.55
N ALA A 115 -3.19 -0.09 -1.13
CA ALA A 115 -2.64 -0.24 -2.48
C ALA A 115 -1.69 -1.46 -2.59
N CYS A 116 -0.85 -1.68 -1.57
CA CYS A 116 0.02 -2.87 -1.52
C CYS A 116 -0.76 -4.16 -1.28
N MET A 117 -1.89 -4.12 -0.57
CA MET A 117 -2.73 -5.29 -0.31
C MET A 117 -3.51 -5.71 -1.55
N SER A 118 -4.02 -4.73 -2.31
CA SER A 118 -4.71 -4.92 -3.59
C SER A 118 -3.76 -5.31 -4.73
N GLY A 119 -2.47 -4.96 -4.61
CA GLY A 119 -1.45 -5.22 -5.63
C GLY A 119 -1.44 -4.17 -6.75
N SER A 120 -2.15 -3.05 -6.57
CA SER A 120 -2.21 -1.98 -7.56
C SER A 120 -0.90 -1.20 -7.61
N SER A 121 0.00 -1.64 -8.48
CA SER A 121 1.33 -1.07 -8.63
C SER A 121 1.30 0.42 -9.05
N GLU A 122 0.33 0.81 -9.87
CA GLU A 122 0.12 2.20 -10.25
C GLU A 122 -0.27 3.07 -9.05
N CYS A 123 -1.16 2.59 -8.17
CA CYS A 123 -1.52 3.30 -6.95
C CYS A 123 -0.34 3.41 -6.00
N VAL A 124 0.42 2.33 -5.81
CA VAL A 124 1.65 2.34 -4.99
C VAL A 124 2.63 3.40 -5.49
N ARG A 125 2.89 3.43 -6.81
CA ARG A 125 3.79 4.43 -7.41
C ARG A 125 3.29 5.85 -7.13
N LEU A 126 2.03 6.14 -7.43
CA LEU A 126 1.46 7.47 -7.24
C LEU A 126 1.55 7.92 -5.78
N LEU A 127 1.18 7.05 -4.83
CA LEU A 127 1.24 7.34 -3.40
C LEU A 127 2.67 7.62 -2.93
N ILE A 128 3.66 6.85 -3.40
CA ILE A 128 5.08 7.12 -3.13
C ILE A 128 5.48 8.50 -3.65
N ASP A 129 5.10 8.84 -4.88
CA ASP A 129 5.44 10.11 -5.52
C ASP A 129 4.85 11.31 -4.76
N VAL A 130 3.63 11.18 -4.23
CA VAL A 130 2.99 12.22 -3.39
C VAL A 130 3.39 12.17 -1.91
N GLY A 131 4.38 11.35 -1.54
CA GLY A 131 4.99 11.37 -0.20
C GLY A 131 4.30 10.51 0.85
N ALA A 132 3.72 9.38 0.46
CA ALA A 132 3.22 8.38 1.42
C ALA A 132 4.35 7.87 2.33
N ASN A 133 4.02 7.64 3.60
CA ASN A 133 4.94 7.07 4.57
C ASN A 133 5.17 5.57 4.27
N LEU A 134 6.38 5.24 3.80
CA LEU A 134 6.79 3.86 3.48
C LEU A 134 6.79 2.93 4.69
N GLU A 135 6.95 3.49 5.90
CA GLU A 135 7.00 2.77 7.17
C GLU A 135 5.73 3.01 8.00
N ALA A 136 4.62 3.37 7.35
CA ALA A 136 3.32 3.29 8.02
C ALA A 136 3.19 1.89 8.64
N HIS A 137 2.67 1.78 9.85
CA HIS A 137 2.61 0.50 10.55
C HIS A 137 1.17 0.17 10.95
N ASP A 138 0.70 -0.98 10.47
CA ASP A 138 -0.53 -1.62 10.91
C ASP A 138 -0.23 -2.75 11.90
N CYS A 139 -1.03 -2.88 12.97
CA CYS A 139 -0.79 -3.87 14.02
C CYS A 139 -0.97 -5.33 13.56
N HIS A 140 -1.80 -5.57 12.55
CA HIS A 140 -2.07 -6.89 12.00
C HIS A 140 -1.20 -7.20 10.78
N PHE A 141 -0.84 -6.20 9.97
CA PHE A 141 -0.14 -6.43 8.70
C PHE A 141 1.32 -5.98 8.68
N GLY A 142 1.80 -5.21 9.67
CA GLY A 142 3.16 -4.67 9.68
C GLY A 142 3.27 -3.44 8.79
N THR A 143 4.32 -3.33 7.99
CA THR A 143 4.52 -2.21 7.04
C THR A 143 3.95 -2.54 5.65
N PRO A 144 3.80 -1.57 4.73
CA PRO A 144 3.38 -1.83 3.35
C PRO A 144 4.24 -2.91 2.64
N LEU A 145 5.54 -2.97 2.96
CA LEU A 145 6.44 -3.99 2.42
C LEU A 145 6.07 -5.39 2.92
N HIS A 146 5.68 -5.54 4.19
CA HIS A 146 5.27 -6.84 4.75
C HIS A 146 4.03 -7.38 4.04
N VAL A 147 2.99 -6.55 3.86
CA VAL A 147 1.76 -6.97 3.18
C VAL A 147 1.99 -7.24 1.69
N ALA A 148 2.80 -6.44 1.01
CA ALA A 148 3.15 -6.69 -0.39
C ALA A 148 3.86 -8.05 -0.57
N CYS A 149 4.79 -8.40 0.33
CA CYS A 149 5.46 -9.71 0.33
C CYS A 149 4.50 -10.85 0.68
N ALA A 150 3.65 -10.67 1.70
CA ALA A 150 2.69 -11.70 2.12
C ALA A 150 1.62 -12.00 1.07
N ARG A 151 1.36 -11.06 0.15
CA ARG A 151 0.41 -11.17 -0.96
C ARG A 151 1.08 -11.45 -2.31
N GLU A 152 2.40 -11.61 -2.33
CA GLU A 152 3.21 -11.92 -3.51
C GLU A 152 3.18 -10.86 -4.64
N HIS A 153 2.91 -9.60 -4.29
CA HIS A 153 2.85 -8.50 -5.26
C HIS A 153 4.25 -7.96 -5.59
N LEU A 154 5.00 -8.71 -6.41
CA LEU A 154 6.39 -8.45 -6.80
C LEU A 154 6.67 -7.01 -7.26
N ASP A 155 5.80 -6.44 -8.11
CA ASP A 155 5.97 -5.07 -8.59
C ASP A 155 5.85 -4.04 -7.46
N CYS A 156 4.91 -4.24 -6.55
CA CYS A 156 4.75 -3.40 -5.36
C CYS A 156 5.99 -3.46 -4.46
N VAL A 157 6.50 -4.68 -4.21
CA VAL A 157 7.73 -4.90 -3.43
C VAL A 157 8.90 -4.16 -4.08
N LYS A 158 9.10 -4.33 -5.39
CA LYS A 158 10.19 -3.68 -6.13
C LYS A 158 10.12 -2.15 -6.04
N MET A 159 8.92 -1.58 -6.16
CA MET A 159 8.76 -0.12 -6.07
C MET A 159 9.02 0.41 -4.66
N LEU A 160 8.51 -0.25 -3.62
CA LEU A 160 8.79 0.13 -2.23
C LEU A 160 10.30 0.10 -1.93
N LEU A 161 10.98 -0.95 -2.35
CA LEU A 161 12.43 -1.10 -2.16
C LEU A 161 13.23 -0.04 -2.95
N LYS A 162 12.81 0.26 -4.19
CA LYS A 162 13.39 1.37 -4.98
C LYS A 162 13.13 2.73 -4.34
N ALA A 163 11.98 2.95 -3.72
CA ALA A 163 11.64 4.17 -2.99
C ALA A 163 12.45 4.33 -1.69
N GLY A 164 13.01 3.23 -1.17
CA GLY A 164 13.86 3.21 0.02
C GLY A 164 13.14 2.72 1.28
N ALA A 165 12.09 1.90 1.13
CA ALA A 165 11.48 1.19 2.25
C ALA A 165 12.53 0.34 2.99
N ASN A 166 12.41 0.26 4.30
CA ASN A 166 13.33 -0.50 5.13
C ASN A 166 13.07 -1.99 4.98
N VAL A 167 13.91 -2.66 4.18
CA VAL A 167 13.84 -4.12 3.93
C VAL A 167 13.91 -4.96 5.22
N ASN A 168 14.49 -4.41 6.29
CA ASN A 168 14.66 -5.06 7.58
C ASN A 168 13.72 -4.51 8.66
N ALA A 169 12.68 -3.74 8.29
CA ALA A 169 11.59 -3.43 9.20
C ALA A 169 11.01 -4.75 9.74
N ALA A 170 10.64 -4.75 11.02
CA ALA A 170 10.18 -5.95 11.69
C ALA A 170 8.85 -5.70 12.39
N LYS A 171 7.89 -6.60 12.17
CA LYS A 171 6.61 -6.66 12.88
C LYS A 171 6.54 -7.96 13.67
N LEU A 172 6.41 -7.87 14.99
CA LEU A 172 6.52 -9.03 15.89
C LEU A 172 7.81 -9.84 15.64
N HIS A 173 8.91 -9.13 15.36
CA HIS A 173 10.22 -9.68 14.97
C HIS A 173 10.29 -10.39 13.61
N GLU A 174 9.19 -10.48 12.86
CA GLU A 174 9.20 -10.99 11.49
C GLU A 174 9.53 -9.86 10.51
N THR A 175 10.45 -10.14 9.58
CA THR A 175 10.83 -9.23 8.49
C THR A 175 10.13 -9.62 7.19
N ALA A 176 10.16 -8.75 6.17
CA ALA A 176 9.67 -9.08 4.82
C ALA A 176 10.23 -10.42 4.28
N LEU A 177 11.48 -10.76 4.61
CA LEU A 177 12.13 -12.02 4.20
C LEU A 177 11.49 -13.25 4.86
N HIS A 178 10.99 -13.13 6.09
CA HIS A 178 10.20 -14.20 6.72
C HIS A 178 8.88 -14.43 5.97
N HIS A 179 8.20 -13.36 5.55
CA HIS A 179 6.98 -13.48 4.75
C HIS A 179 7.25 -14.13 3.39
N ALA A 180 8.29 -13.69 2.68
CA ALA A 180 8.71 -14.30 1.41
C ALA A 180 9.02 -15.80 1.53
N ALA A 181 9.70 -16.20 2.62
CA ALA A 181 9.97 -17.60 2.91
C ALA A 181 8.69 -18.42 3.20
N LYS A 182 7.74 -17.87 3.98
CA LYS A 182 6.46 -18.52 4.28
C LYS A 182 5.60 -18.77 3.04
N VAL A 183 5.59 -17.81 2.10
CA VAL A 183 4.89 -17.95 0.81
C VAL A 183 5.69 -18.72 -0.24
N LYS A 184 6.95 -19.10 0.07
CA LYS A 184 7.81 -19.95 -0.77
C LYS A 184 8.14 -19.33 -2.14
N ASN A 185 8.18 -18.01 -2.22
CA ASN A 185 8.44 -17.28 -3.47
C ASN A 185 9.93 -16.94 -3.60
N VAL A 186 10.62 -17.59 -4.54
CA VAL A 186 12.08 -17.43 -4.74
C VAL A 186 12.43 -16.03 -5.24
N ASP A 187 11.65 -15.49 -6.17
CA ASP A 187 11.90 -14.16 -6.75
C ASP A 187 11.83 -13.06 -5.67
N LEU A 188 10.89 -13.18 -4.72
CA LEU A 188 10.83 -12.28 -3.57
C LEU A 188 12.02 -12.43 -2.64
N ILE A 189 12.47 -13.65 -2.38
CA ILE A 189 13.64 -13.90 -1.52
C ILE A 189 14.88 -13.26 -2.14
N GLU A 190 15.14 -13.52 -3.42
CA GLU A 190 16.29 -12.97 -4.13
C GLU A 190 16.22 -11.44 -4.15
N MET A 191 15.07 -10.87 -4.52
CA MET A 191 14.87 -9.42 -4.53
C MET A 191 15.14 -8.80 -3.15
N LEU A 192 14.57 -9.34 -2.07
CA LEU A 192 14.78 -8.79 -0.73
C LEU A 192 16.26 -8.86 -0.31
N ILE A 193 16.96 -9.94 -0.64
CA ILE A 193 18.40 -10.10 -0.35
C ILE A 193 19.24 -9.09 -1.16
N GLU A 194 18.95 -8.90 -2.45
CA GLU A 194 19.62 -7.92 -3.29
C GLU A 194 19.47 -6.46 -2.81
N PHE A 195 18.39 -6.19 -2.08
CA PHE A 195 18.13 -4.91 -1.41
C PHE A 195 18.63 -4.86 0.05
N GLY A 196 19.34 -5.88 0.52
CA GLY A 196 20.00 -5.90 1.83
C GLY A 196 19.18 -6.52 2.96
N GLY A 197 18.23 -7.40 2.64
CA GLY A 197 17.49 -8.20 3.61
C GLY A 197 18.41 -9.09 4.42
N ASN A 198 18.28 -9.05 5.74
CA ASN A 198 19.08 -9.84 6.66
C ASN A 198 18.58 -11.30 6.69
N ILE A 199 19.31 -12.19 6.02
CA ILE A 199 19.03 -13.63 5.97
C ILE A 199 19.12 -14.32 7.33
N TYR A 200 19.79 -13.70 8.31
CA TYR A 200 19.95 -14.22 9.68
C TYR A 200 19.02 -13.56 10.69
N ALA A 201 18.08 -12.70 10.26
CA ALA A 201 17.08 -12.13 11.16
C ALA A 201 16.30 -13.25 11.86
N ARG A 202 16.01 -13.06 13.15
CA ARG A 202 15.27 -14.04 13.94
C ARG A 202 13.96 -13.45 14.43
N ASP A 203 12.88 -14.21 14.25
CA ASP A 203 11.57 -13.88 14.80
C ASP A 203 11.48 -14.13 16.32
N ASN A 204 10.28 -13.93 16.88
CA ASN A 204 10.00 -14.14 18.30
C ASN A 204 10.12 -15.60 18.77
N ARG A 205 10.20 -16.56 17.83
CA ARG A 205 10.42 -17.99 18.09
C ARG A 205 11.89 -18.38 17.88
N GLY A 206 12.76 -17.40 17.61
CA GLY A 206 14.16 -17.61 17.29
C GLY A 206 14.40 -18.22 15.91
N LYS A 207 13.39 -18.29 15.04
CA LYS A 207 13.50 -18.86 13.69
C LYS A 207 14.01 -17.82 12.70
N LYS A 208 14.91 -18.23 11.81
CA LYS A 208 15.33 -17.43 10.64
C LYS A 208 14.44 -17.75 9.42
N PRO A 209 14.46 -16.94 8.34
CA PRO A 209 13.65 -17.17 7.15
C PRO A 209 13.76 -18.60 6.59
N SER A 210 14.94 -19.20 6.55
CA SER A 210 15.13 -20.57 6.04
C SER A 210 14.35 -21.63 6.83
N ASP A 211 14.09 -21.39 8.12
CA ASP A 211 13.38 -22.33 9.00
C ASP A 211 11.88 -22.43 8.68
N TYR A 212 11.38 -21.58 7.79
CA TYR A 212 10.02 -21.61 7.25
C TYR A 212 9.92 -22.34 5.90
N THR A 213 11.04 -22.82 5.37
CA THR A 213 11.12 -23.53 4.09
C THR A 213 11.42 -25.01 4.31
N TRP A 214 10.99 -25.88 3.39
CA TRP A 214 11.31 -27.31 3.44
C TRP A 214 12.69 -27.54 2.81
N SER A 215 13.57 -28.32 3.45
CA SER A 215 15.00 -28.42 3.10
C SER A 215 15.32 -28.73 1.62
N SER A 216 14.46 -29.47 0.91
CA SER A 216 14.67 -29.77 -0.50
C SER A 216 13.99 -28.80 -1.48
N SER A 217 13.25 -27.82 -0.99
CA SER A 217 12.52 -26.84 -1.79
C SER A 217 13.43 -25.78 -2.43
N ALA A 218 13.01 -25.20 -3.55
CA ALA A 218 13.77 -24.14 -4.22
C ALA A 218 14.06 -22.92 -3.30
N PRO A 219 13.09 -22.41 -2.49
CA PRO A 219 13.36 -21.36 -1.51
C PRO A 219 14.42 -21.71 -0.48
N ALA A 220 14.43 -22.96 0.02
CA ALA A 220 15.44 -23.41 0.98
C ALA A 220 16.83 -23.40 0.36
N LYS A 221 16.97 -23.92 -0.87
CA LYS A 221 18.23 -23.91 -1.60
C LYS A 221 18.71 -22.49 -1.92
N CYS A 222 17.80 -21.58 -2.26
CA CYS A 222 18.11 -20.17 -2.49
C CYS A 222 18.66 -19.51 -1.21
N LEU A 223 17.98 -19.66 -0.07
CA LEU A 223 18.44 -19.13 1.21
C LEU A 223 19.77 -19.76 1.64
N GLU A 224 19.91 -21.09 1.52
CA GLU A 224 21.16 -21.80 1.82
C GLU A 224 22.33 -21.33 0.95
N TYR A 225 22.08 -21.02 -0.32
CA TYR A 225 23.08 -20.45 -1.22
C TYR A 225 23.61 -19.11 -0.68
N TYR A 226 22.72 -18.19 -0.30
CA TYR A 226 23.11 -16.89 0.24
C TYR A 226 23.70 -16.97 1.65
N GLU A 227 23.37 -18.00 2.44
CA GLU A 227 24.02 -18.25 3.74
C GLU A 227 25.48 -18.72 3.58
N LYS A 228 25.78 -19.44 2.51
CA LYS A 228 27.13 -19.94 2.20
C LYS A 228 27.94 -18.99 1.32
N THR A 229 27.26 -18.13 0.58
CA THR A 229 27.84 -17.24 -0.43
C THR A 229 27.51 -15.79 -0.06
N PRO A 230 28.44 -15.07 0.59
CA PRO A 230 28.19 -13.67 0.94
C PRO A 230 28.04 -12.80 -0.32
N LEU A 231 27.31 -11.69 -0.17
CA LEU A 231 27.20 -10.67 -1.22
C LEU A 231 28.59 -10.21 -1.68
N THR A 232 28.74 -9.99 -2.99
CA THR A 232 29.97 -9.44 -3.56
C THR A 232 30.25 -8.05 -3.02
N LEU A 233 31.50 -7.60 -3.12
CA LEU A 233 31.87 -6.25 -2.69
C LEU A 233 31.02 -5.17 -3.40
N SER A 234 30.72 -5.34 -4.69
CA SER A 234 29.85 -4.40 -5.42
C SER A 234 28.43 -4.38 -4.86
N GLN A 235 27.86 -5.56 -4.54
CA GLN A 235 26.52 -5.66 -3.94
C GLN A 235 26.50 -5.00 -2.55
N LEU A 236 27.52 -5.24 -1.72
CA LEU A 236 27.66 -4.61 -0.41
C LEU A 236 27.81 -3.09 -0.53
N CYS A 237 28.58 -2.59 -1.49
CA CYS A 237 28.69 -1.16 -1.77
C CYS A 237 27.33 -0.55 -2.16
N ARG A 238 26.57 -1.23 -3.04
CA ARG A 238 25.22 -0.79 -3.43
C ARG A 238 24.27 -0.72 -2.23
N VAL A 239 24.17 -1.79 -1.46
CA VAL A 239 23.31 -1.85 -0.27
C VAL A 239 23.70 -0.77 0.74
N SER A 240 25.01 -0.60 1.00
CA SER A 240 25.52 0.39 1.95
C SER A 240 25.20 1.82 1.52
N LEU A 241 25.40 2.15 0.24
CA LEU A 241 25.10 3.47 -0.31
C LEU A 241 23.58 3.74 -0.28
N ARG A 242 22.76 2.76 -0.68
CA ARG A 242 21.30 2.87 -0.64
C ARG A 242 20.79 3.11 0.77
N LYS A 243 21.31 2.37 1.76
CA LYS A 243 20.98 2.57 3.18
C LYS A 243 21.39 3.97 3.66
N ALA A 244 22.57 4.45 3.27
CA ALA A 244 23.04 5.79 3.65
C ALA A 244 22.24 6.93 2.99
N THR A 245 21.72 6.72 1.77
CA THR A 245 20.95 7.74 1.05
C THR A 245 19.48 7.80 1.46
N GLY A 246 18.93 6.70 1.98
CA GLY A 246 17.57 6.61 2.54
C GLY A 246 16.46 6.79 1.51
N VAL A 247 15.31 7.31 1.96
CA VAL A 247 14.16 7.63 1.09
C VAL A 247 14.57 8.64 0.01
N ARG A 248 14.08 8.46 -1.22
CA ARG A 248 14.52 9.22 -2.41
C ARG A 248 16.02 9.11 -2.70
N GLY A 249 16.67 8.04 -2.23
CA GLY A 249 18.10 7.82 -2.48
C GLY A 249 18.48 7.73 -3.95
N LEU A 250 17.55 7.34 -4.84
CA LEU A 250 17.78 7.29 -6.28
C LEU A 250 18.04 8.67 -6.88
N GLU A 251 17.34 9.72 -6.42
CA GLU A 251 17.57 11.09 -6.87
C GLU A 251 18.96 11.61 -6.48
N LYS A 252 19.47 11.16 -5.33
CA LYS A 252 20.82 11.48 -4.86
C LYS A 252 21.88 10.73 -5.67
N ILE A 253 21.65 9.44 -5.92
CA ILE A 253 22.54 8.58 -6.72
C ILE A 253 22.69 9.10 -8.15
N ALA A 254 21.58 9.56 -8.77
CA ALA A 254 21.60 10.11 -10.12
C ALA A 254 22.46 11.37 -10.28
N LYS A 255 22.82 12.04 -9.19
CA LYS A 255 23.66 13.26 -9.17
C LYS A 255 25.12 12.99 -8.84
N LEU A 256 25.50 11.73 -8.61
CA LEU A 256 26.89 11.37 -8.32
C LEU A 256 27.76 11.57 -9.57
N ASN A 257 28.95 12.14 -9.37
CA ASN A 257 29.94 12.32 -10.43
C ASN A 257 30.71 11.00 -10.67
N ILE A 258 30.03 9.98 -11.18
CA ILE A 258 30.56 8.63 -11.46
C ILE A 258 30.04 8.12 -12.82
N PRO A 259 30.68 7.10 -13.43
CA PRO A 259 30.23 6.55 -14.71
C PRO A 259 28.75 6.12 -14.73
N PRO A 260 28.00 6.35 -15.83
CA PRO A 260 26.57 6.02 -15.92
C PRO A 260 26.24 4.57 -15.59
N ARG A 261 27.08 3.62 -16.04
CA ARG A 261 26.91 2.19 -15.71
C ARG A 261 26.88 1.90 -14.21
N LEU A 262 27.62 2.68 -13.41
CA LEU A 262 27.57 2.54 -11.94
C LEU A 262 26.30 3.18 -11.38
N ILE A 263 25.81 4.27 -11.96
CA ILE A 263 24.52 4.87 -11.59
C ILE A 263 23.39 3.87 -11.83
N ASP A 264 23.39 3.19 -12.99
CA ASP A 264 22.39 2.17 -13.33
C ASP A 264 22.44 0.99 -12.35
N TYR A 265 23.65 0.47 -12.09
CA TYR A 265 23.88 -0.59 -11.12
C TYR A 265 23.35 -0.23 -9.72
N LEU A 266 23.64 0.98 -9.25
CA LEU A 266 23.22 1.49 -7.94
C LEU A 266 21.70 1.78 -7.88
N SER A 267 21.06 1.97 -9.04
CA SER A 267 19.63 2.28 -9.17
C SER A 267 18.75 1.07 -9.44
N TYR A 268 19.34 -0.12 -9.59
CA TYR A 268 18.65 -1.35 -9.99
C TYR A 268 17.93 -1.17 -11.35
N ASN A 269 18.59 -0.49 -12.28
CA ASN A 269 18.13 -0.26 -13.66
C ASN A 269 18.94 -1.09 -14.66
#